data_AF-A0A972LH34-F1
#
_entry.id   AF-A0A972LH34-F1
#
_cell.length_a   1.000
_cell.length_b   1.000
_cell.length_c   1.000
_cell.angle_alpha   90.00
_cell.angle_beta   90.00
_cell.angle_gamma   90.00
#
_symmetry.space_group_name_H-M   'P 1'
#
loop_
_entity.id
_entity.type
_entity.pdbx_description
1 polymer ?
#
loop_
_entity_poly.entity_id
_entity_poly.type
_entity_poly.pdbx_seq_one_letter_code
_entity_poly.pdbx_strand_id
1 'polypeptide(L)'
;LTPLKYWKSKKSGANYPVAWEISVPSQQLTLKSLPLLDNQELITDKSTRVTYWEGASEFKGEKKGKRISGKGYIELTGYAKGLEE
;
A
#
# COMPACT_ATOMS: atom_id res chain seq x y z
N LEU A 1 6.49 -9.84 1.19
CA LEU A 1 5.84 -8.62 1.73
C LEU A 1 5.03 -9.04 2.95
N THR A 2 5.13 -8.29 4.05
CA THR A 2 4.37 -8.59 5.28
C THR A 2 3.53 -7.36 5.66
N PRO A 3 2.21 -7.47 5.74
CA PRO A 3 1.36 -6.36 6.20
C PRO A 3 1.66 -5.97 7.64
N LEU A 4 1.73 -4.67 7.92
CA LEU A 4 1.95 -4.11 9.27
C LEU A 4 0.72 -3.39 9.82
N LYS A 5 -0.08 -2.77 8.93
CA LYS A 5 -1.30 -2.04 9.29
C LYS A 5 -2.30 -2.19 8.17
N TYR A 6 -3.56 -2.36 8.57
CA TYR A 6 -4.70 -2.29 7.67
C TYR A 6 -5.49 -1.02 7.90
N TRP A 7 -6.05 -0.46 6.83
CA TRP A 7 -7.07 0.57 6.88
C TRP A 7 -8.32 0.06 6.18
N LYS A 8 -9.45 0.16 6.87
CA LYS A 8 -10.75 -0.21 6.34
C LYS A 8 -11.46 1.02 5.79
N SER A 9 -11.79 0.98 4.49
CA SER A 9 -12.61 2.01 3.88
C SER A 9 -14.02 1.97 4.45
N LYS A 10 -14.53 3.14 4.86
CA LYS A 10 -15.93 3.32 5.21
C LYS A 10 -16.85 3.39 3.99
N LYS A 11 -16.29 3.63 2.79
CA LYS A 11 -17.06 3.81 1.54
C LYS A 11 -17.27 2.48 0.82
N SER A 12 -16.18 1.76 0.51
CA SER A 12 -16.25 0.49 -0.23
C SER A 12 -16.34 -0.74 0.68
N GLY A 13 -16.02 -0.59 1.97
CA GLY A 13 -15.88 -1.70 2.92
C GLY A 13 -14.57 -2.49 2.77
N ALA A 14 -13.74 -2.16 1.79
CA ALA A 14 -12.44 -2.79 1.54
C ALA A 14 -11.49 -2.64 2.73
N ASN A 15 -10.67 -3.66 2.98
CA ASN A 15 -9.66 -3.64 4.03
C ASN A 15 -8.25 -3.71 3.43
N TYR A 16 -7.61 -2.56 3.29
CA TYR A 16 -6.32 -2.42 2.60
C TYR A 16 -5.14 -2.58 3.56
N PRO A 17 -4.13 -3.40 3.25
CA PRO A 17 -2.84 -3.37 3.93
C PRO A 17 -2.06 -2.11 3.51
N VAL A 18 -2.24 -1.00 4.23
CA VAL A 18 -1.66 0.30 3.86
C VAL A 18 -0.21 0.48 4.32
N ALA A 19 0.28 -0.36 5.23
CA ALA A 19 1.68 -0.37 5.68
C ALA A 19 2.30 -1.76 5.53
N TRP A 20 3.58 -1.81 5.19
CA TRP A 20 4.28 -3.04 4.81
C TRP A 20 5.68 -3.12 5.37
N GLU A 21 6.12 -4.33 5.69
CA GLU A 21 7.52 -4.71 5.72
C GLU A 21 7.88 -5.40 4.39
N ILE A 22 8.96 -4.92 3.79
CA ILE A 22 9.44 -5.29 2.47
C ILE A 22 10.87 -5.81 2.64
N SER A 23 11.12 -7.04 2.23
CA SER A 23 12.46 -7.64 2.25
C SER A 23 12.81 -8.13 0.85
N VAL A 24 14.00 -7.75 0.39
CA VAL A 24 14.62 -8.25 -0.84
C VAL A 24 15.99 -8.82 -0.45
N PRO A 25 16.05 -10.10 0.00
CA PRO A 25 17.27 -10.69 0.57
C PRO A 25 18.45 -10.69 -0.40
N SER A 26 18.21 -10.94 -1.68
CA SER A 26 19.24 -10.90 -2.74
C SER A 26 19.91 -9.52 -2.88
N GLN A 27 19.30 -8.47 -2.36
CA GLN A 27 19.82 -7.10 -2.35
C GLN A 27 20.27 -6.63 -0.95
N GLN A 28 20.17 -7.50 0.06
CA GLN A 28 20.34 -7.15 1.49
C GLN A 28 19.54 -5.89 1.84
N LEU A 29 18.29 -5.84 1.38
CA LEU A 29 17.40 -4.69 1.51
C LEU A 29 16.21 -5.05 2.40
N THR A 30 15.97 -4.24 3.42
CA THR A 30 14.75 -4.25 4.22
C THR A 30 14.17 -2.84 4.26
N LEU A 31 12.86 -2.71 4.10
CA LEU A 31 12.14 -1.44 4.16
C LEU A 31 10.84 -1.62 4.94
N LYS A 32 10.46 -0.58 5.67
CA LYS A 32 9.11 -0.37 6.16
C LYS A 32 8.48 0.77 5.38
N SER A 33 7.30 0.52 4.84
CA SER A 33 6.46 1.54 4.21
C SER A 33 5.35 1.96 5.16
N LEU A 34 5.16 3.27 5.29
CA LEU A 34 4.04 3.88 6.01
C LEU A 34 3.32 4.86 5.08
N PRO A 35 1.99 4.82 5.02
CA PRO A 35 1.23 5.75 4.20
C PRO A 35 1.29 7.15 4.84
N LEU A 36 1.32 8.21 4.02
CA LEU A 36 1.24 9.58 4.52
C LEU A 36 -0.17 9.89 5.08
N LEU A 37 -1.19 9.29 4.48
CA LEU A 37 -2.58 9.34 4.92
C LEU A 37 -3.21 7.96 4.73
N ASP A 38 -4.06 7.54 5.66
CA ASP A 38 -4.74 6.24 5.57
C ASP A 38 -5.78 6.20 4.45
N ASN A 39 -6.55 7.28 4.28
CA ASN A 39 -7.64 7.36 3.32
C ASN A 39 -7.16 7.94 1.98
N GLN A 40 -6.59 7.08 1.13
CA GLN A 40 -6.19 7.39 -0.23
C GLN A 40 -6.86 6.41 -1.23
N GLU A 41 -8.12 6.05 -0.95
CA GLU A 41 -8.93 5.20 -1.82
C GLU A 41 -9.50 5.98 -3.01
N LEU A 42 -9.31 5.44 -4.20
CA LEU A 42 -9.87 5.92 -5.45
C LEU A 42 -10.97 4.97 -5.94
N ILE A 43 -12.22 5.41 -5.82
CA ILE A 43 -13.41 4.68 -6.30
C ILE A 43 -13.75 5.16 -7.71
N THR A 44 -13.75 4.25 -8.68
CA THR A 44 -13.89 4.56 -10.12
C THR A 44 -15.15 3.96 -10.76
N ASP A 45 -16.22 3.77 -9.98
CA ASP A 45 -17.47 3.11 -10.42
C ASP A 45 -18.08 3.66 -11.72
N LYS A 46 -17.81 4.93 -12.04
CA LYS A 46 -18.31 5.61 -13.24
C LYS A 46 -17.37 5.55 -14.45
N SER A 47 -16.24 4.84 -14.35
CA SER A 47 -15.27 4.69 -15.44
C SER A 47 -14.77 3.25 -15.54
N THR A 48 -13.62 2.93 -14.96
CA THR A 48 -12.97 1.62 -15.08
C THR A 48 -13.58 0.58 -14.15
N ARG A 49 -14.40 1.00 -13.17
CA ARG A 49 -15.08 0.14 -12.19
C ARG A 49 -14.13 -0.71 -11.35
N VAL A 50 -12.88 -0.26 -11.20
CA VAL A 50 -11.89 -0.87 -10.31
C VAL A 50 -11.62 0.11 -9.17
N THR A 51 -11.87 -0.30 -7.94
CA THR A 51 -11.50 0.53 -6.78
C THR A 51 -10.05 0.26 -6.40
N TYR A 52 -9.25 1.32 -6.38
CA TYR A 52 -7.84 1.31 -6.01
C TYR A 52 -7.66 1.93 -4.63
N TRP A 53 -6.60 1.52 -3.93
CA TRP A 53 -5.96 2.39 -2.96
C TRP A 53 -4.63 2.83 -3.55
N GLU A 54 -4.46 4.14 -3.69
CA GLU A 54 -3.35 4.77 -4.40
C GLU A 54 -2.75 5.81 -3.48
N GLY A 55 -1.69 5.43 -2.75
CA GLY A 55 -1.24 6.22 -1.61
C GLY A 55 0.22 6.60 -1.62
N ALA A 56 0.46 7.90 -1.48
CA ALA A 56 1.78 8.45 -1.20
C ALA A 56 2.28 7.90 0.15
N SER A 57 3.51 7.39 0.14
CA SER A 57 4.08 6.62 1.23
C SER A 57 5.55 7.00 1.49
N GLU A 58 5.94 6.95 2.76
CA GLU A 58 7.34 7.04 3.18
C GLU A 58 7.94 5.66 3.38
N PHE A 59 9.20 5.50 2.97
CA PHE A 59 9.96 4.28 3.11
C PHE A 59 11.18 4.55 3.99
N LYS A 60 11.41 3.68 4.96
CA LYS A 60 12.60 3.71 5.83
C LYS A 60 13.14 2.31 6.01
N GLY A 61 14.45 2.15 5.98
CA GLY A 61 15.05 0.85 6.22
C GLY A 61 16.55 0.83 5.99
N GLU A 62 17.06 -0.29 5.50
CA GLU A 62 18.48 -0.55 5.37
C GLU A 62 18.80 -1.27 4.05
N LYS A 63 19.90 -0.89 3.42
CA LYS A 63 20.49 -1.61 2.28
C LYS A 63 21.96 -1.87 2.56
N LYS A 64 22.37 -3.15 2.59
CA LYS A 64 23.76 -3.57 2.85
C LYS A 64 24.37 -2.90 4.10
N GLY A 65 23.64 -2.91 5.22
CA GLY A 65 24.10 -2.29 6.48
C GLY A 65 23.94 -0.77 6.56
N LYS A 66 23.50 -0.08 5.50
CA LYS A 66 23.35 1.38 5.47
C LYS A 66 21.89 1.80 5.55
N ARG A 67 21.57 2.70 6.49
CA ARG A 67 20.24 3.29 6.61
C ARG A 67 19.90 4.08 5.35
N ILE A 68 18.68 3.89 4.88
CA ILE A 68 18.11 4.59 3.72
C ILE A 68 16.69 5.05 4.03
N SER A 69 16.27 6.11 3.34
CA SER A 69 14.90 6.61 3.37
C SER A 69 14.51 7.13 1.99
N GLY A 70 13.21 7.18 1.74
CA GLY A 70 12.67 7.67 0.49
C GLY A 70 11.17 7.93 0.57
N LYS A 71 10.65 8.55 -0.49
CA LYS A 71 9.22 8.74 -0.71
C LYS A 71 8.83 8.03 -2.00
N GLY A 72 7.63 7.50 -2.04
CA GLY A 72 7.11 6.80 -3.20
C GLY A 72 5.62 6.59 -3.11
N TYR A 73 5.15 5.57 -3.79
CA TYR A 73 3.73 5.29 -3.95
C TYR A 73 3.47 3.80 -3.77
N ILE A 74 2.32 3.46 -3.21
CA ILE A 74 1.80 2.09 -3.16
C ILE A 74 0.44 2.11 -3.84
N GLU A 75 0.25 1.18 -4.77
CA GLU A 75 -1.03 0.89 -5.41
C GLU A 75 -1.52 -0.48 -4.91
N LEU A 76 -2.79 -0.55 -4.51
CA LEU A 76 -3.46 -1.78 -4.07
C LEU A 76 -4.78 -1.90 -4.81
N THR A 77 -5.01 -3.06 -5.43
CA THR A 77 -6.23 -3.39 -6.17
C THR A 77 -6.82 -4.71 -5.67
N GLY A 78 -8.10 -4.96 -5.94
CA GLY A 78 -8.76 -6.22 -5.61
C GLY A 78 -9.22 -6.38 -4.15
N TYR A 79 -9.15 -5.32 -3.33
CA TYR A 79 -9.60 -5.36 -1.92
C TYR A 79 -11.04 -4.88 -1.71
N ALA A 80 -11.59 -4.11 -2.65
CA ALA A 80 -13.01 -3.85 -2.70
C ALA A 80 -13.72 -5.03 -3.36
N LYS A 81 -14.99 -5.29 -2.96
CA LYS A 81 -15.80 -6.32 -3.65
C LYS A 81 -15.74 -6.06 -5.15
N GLY A 82 -15.30 -7.06 -5.90
CA GLY A 82 -15.30 -7.02 -7.36
C GLY A 82 -16.72 -6.81 -7.87
N LEU A 83 -16.82 -6.26 -9.08
CA LEU A 83 -18.05 -6.27 -9.85
C LEU A 83 -18.64 -7.69 -9.79
N GLU A 84 -19.86 -7.83 -9.26
CA GLU A 84 -20.65 -9.01 -9.56
C GLU A 84 -20.83 -9.05 -11.08
N GLU A 85 -20.54 -10.20 -11.69
CA GLU A 85 -20.83 -10.48 -13.10
C GLU A 85 -22.35 -10.46 -13.38
#